data_AF-A0A8S3CPP6-F1
#
_entry.id   AF-A0A8S3CPP6-F1
#
_cell.length_a   1.000
_cell.length_b   1.000
_cell.length_c   1.000
_cell.angle_alpha   90.00
_cell.angle_beta   90.00
_cell.angle_gamma   90.00
#
_symmetry.space_group_name_H-M   'P 1'
#
loop_
_entity.id
_entity.type
_entity.pdbx_description
1 polymer ?
#
loop_
_entity_poly.entity_id
_entity_poly.type
_entity_poly.pdbx_seq_one_letter_code
_entity_poly.pdbx_strand_id
1 'polypeptide(L)' 'DGLETEFGTNHIGHFYLTKLLLPLLIRSKARIVNVSSTGHCFVDHRINYEFPSSSYNAQISYGQSKLAQIWHAYELQERY' A
#
# COMPACT_ATOMS: atom_id res chain seq x y z
N ASP A 1 -15.55 -0.46 7.18
CA ASP A 1 -14.31 -1.24 6.97
C ASP A 1 -13.43 -1.34 8.20
N GLY A 2 -13.37 -0.33 9.09
CA GLY A 2 -12.67 -0.47 10.39
C GLY A 2 -11.14 -0.57 10.29
N LEU A 3 -10.58 -0.23 9.13
CA LEU A 3 -9.14 -0.23 8.88
C LEU A 3 -8.49 1.00 9.50
N GLU A 4 -7.21 0.87 9.84
CA GLU A 4 -6.39 2.02 10.22
C GLU A 4 -6.36 3.03 9.06
N THR A 5 -6.50 4.31 9.37
CA THR A 5 -6.77 5.38 8.41
C THR A 5 -5.68 5.53 7.36
N GLU A 6 -4.41 5.58 7.77
CA GLU A 6 -3.29 5.75 6.84
C GLU A 6 -3.14 4.53 5.93
N PHE A 7 -3.19 3.33 6.50
CA PHE A 7 -3.06 2.08 5.75
C PHE A 7 -4.25 1.82 4.83
N GLY A 8 -5.47 2.07 5.33
CA GLY A 8 -6.71 1.95 4.58
C GLY A 8 -6.75 2.88 3.37
N THR A 9 -6.43 4.15 3.58
CA THR A 9 -6.49 5.19 2.54
C THR A 9 -5.32 5.05 1.55
N ASN A 10 -4.09 4.96 2.06
CA ASN A 10 -2.90 5.04 1.21
C ASN A 10 -2.57 3.71 0.51
N HIS A 11 -2.98 2.56 1.08
CA HIS A 11 -2.65 1.25 0.51
C HIS A 11 -3.88 0.44 0.12
N ILE A 12 -4.78 0.10 1.06
CA ILE A 12 -5.88 -0.85 0.76
C ILE A 12 -6.83 -0.34 -0.31
N GLY A 13 -7.23 0.94 -0.25
CA GLY A 13 -8.08 1.55 -1.27
C GLY A 13 -7.43 1.52 -2.66
N HIS A 14 -6.15 1.86 -2.74
CA HIS A 14 -5.39 1.85 -4.00
C HIS A 14 -5.16 0.43 -4.52
N PHE A 15 -4.82 -0.52 -3.66
CA PHE A 15 -4.69 -1.93 -4.00
C PHE A 15 -5.98 -2.47 -4.62
N TYR A 16 -7.11 -2.22 -3.97
CA TYR A 16 -8.39 -2.70 -4.46
C TYR A 16 -8.80 -2.02 -5.77
N LEU A 17 -8.58 -0.70 -5.91
CA LEU A 17 -8.82 0.02 -7.16
C LEU A 17 -7.99 -0.58 -8.31
N THR A 18 -6.69 -0.79 -8.09
CA THR A 18 -5.81 -1.43 -9.08
C THR A 18 -6.33 -2.82 -9.47
N LYS A 19 -6.73 -3.64 -8.49
CA LYS A 19 -7.28 -4.97 -8.75
C LYS A 19 -8.54 -4.93 -9.63
N LEU A 20 -9.44 -3.99 -9.38
CA LEU A 20 -10.66 -3.81 -10.19
C LEU A 20 -10.35 -3.38 -11.63
N LEU A 21 -9.34 -2.52 -11.80
CA LEU A 21 -8.94 -2.00 -13.11
C LEU A 21 -7.96 -2.93 -13.87
N LEU A 22 -7.41 -3.94 -13.20
CA LEU A 22 -6.33 -4.77 -13.70
C LEU A 22 -6.58 -5.37 -15.11
N PRO A 23 -7.76 -5.94 -15.43
CA PRO A 23 -8.01 -6.46 -16.77
C PRO A 23 -7.94 -5.38 -17.85
N LEU A 24 -8.41 -4.16 -17.54
CA LEU A 24 -8.36 -3.03 -18.45
C LEU A 24 -6.92 -2.54 -18.64
N LEU A 25 -6.18 -2.41 -17.53
CA LEU A 25 -4.79 -1.94 -17.52
C LEU A 25 -3.88 -2.86 -18.33
N ILE A 26 -4.01 -4.19 -18.17
CA ILE A 26 -3.27 -5.19 -18.95
C ILE A 26 -3.60 -5.05 -20.44
N ARG A 27 -4.88 -4.99 -20.79
CA ARG A 27 -5.33 -4.87 -22.19
C ARG A 27 -4.79 -3.60 -22.86
N SER A 28 -4.74 -2.49 -22.14
CA SER A 28 -4.23 -1.22 -22.65
C SER A 28 -2.70 -1.09 -22.59
N LYS A 29 -1.97 -2.08 -22.06
CA LYS A 29 -0.53 -1.97 -21.76
C LYS A 29 -0.19 -0.71 -20.95
N ALA A 30 -1.04 -0.43 -19.95
CA ALA A 30 -0.91 0.76 -19.12
C ALA A 30 0.27 0.64 -18.14
N ARG A 31 0.69 1.78 -17.60
CA ARG A 31 1.66 1.86 -16.50
C ARG A 31 0.94 2.14 -15.20
N ILE A 32 1.31 1.43 -14.14
CA ILE A 32 0.88 1.70 -12.77
C ILE A 32 2.05 2.38 -12.05
N VAL A 33 1.79 3.50 -11.37
CA VAL A 33 2.79 4.23 -10.58
C VAL A 33 2.27 4.43 -9.17
N ASN A 34 2.89 3.75 -8.19
CA ASN A 34 2.56 3.92 -6.78
C ASN A 34 3.50 4.98 -6.17
N VAL A 35 2.92 6.06 -5.66
CA VAL A 35 3.69 7.09 -4.96
C VAL A 35 3.91 6.68 -3.51
N SER A 36 5.17 6.47 -3.14
CA SER A 36 5.62 6.23 -1.77
C SER A 36 6.22 7.51 -1.14
N SER A 37 6.99 7.38 -0.07
CA SER A 37 7.64 8.47 0.68
C SER A 37 8.84 7.93 1.44
N THR A 38 9.80 8.79 1.81
CA THR A 38 10.90 8.46 2.74
C THR A 38 10.39 7.95 4.10
N GLY A 39 9.12 8.19 4.44
CA GLY A 39 8.50 7.64 5.66
C GLY A 39 8.48 6.11 5.74
N HIS A 40 8.66 5.38 4.64
CA HIS A 40 8.81 3.91 4.69
C HIS A 40 10.04 3.48 5.52
N CYS A 41 11.04 4.36 5.69
CA CYS A 41 12.23 4.08 6.50
C CYS A 41 11.97 4.10 8.02
N PHE A 42 10.78 4.50 8.47
CA PHE A 42 10.43 4.53 9.91
C PHE A 42 9.98 3.17 10.45
N VAL A 43 9.88 2.17 9.60
CA VAL A 43 9.40 0.82 9.94
C VAL A 43 10.31 -0.23 9.33
N ASP A 44 10.30 -1.42 9.92
CA ASP A 44 10.97 -2.58 9.35
C ASP A 44 10.39 -2.94 7.98
N HIS A 45 11.15 -3.69 7.17
CA HIS A 45 10.74 -4.08 5.81
C HIS A 45 9.54 -5.06 5.74
N ARG A 46 8.93 -5.38 6.89
CA ARG A 46 7.75 -6.24 7.00
C ARG A 46 6.50 -5.39 7.22
N ILE A 47 5.47 -5.68 6.42
CA ILE A 47 4.17 -5.06 6.61
C ILE A 47 3.54 -5.64 7.88
N ASN A 48 3.18 -4.77 8.81
CA ASN A 48 2.32 -5.13 9.93
C ASN A 48 0.86 -4.80 9.58
N TYR A 49 -0.01 -5.80 9.68
CA TYR A 49 -1.45 -5.66 9.45
C TYR A 49 -2.24 -5.47 10.75
N GLU A 50 -1.59 -5.64 11.89
CA GLU A 50 -2.17 -5.41 13.20
C GLU A 50 -1.97 -3.95 13.58
N PHE A 51 -3.07 -3.19 13.57
CA PHE A 51 -3.12 -1.78 13.97
C PHE A 51 -3.96 -1.61 15.24
N PRO A 52 -3.45 -2.03 16.42
CA PRO A 52 -4.17 -1.88 17.68
C PRO A 52 -4.38 -0.41 18.03
N SER A 53 -5.64 -0.03 18.29
CA SER A 53 -6.01 1.35 18.64
C SER A 53 -5.39 1.83 19.95
N SER A 54 -5.12 0.92 20.89
CA SER A 54 -4.50 1.20 22.18
C SER A 54 -3.02 1.59 22.10
N SER A 55 -2.35 1.33 20.98
CA SER A 55 -0.94 1.71 20.76
C SER A 55 -0.75 2.37 19.40
N TYR A 56 -1.72 3.20 19.00
CA TYR A 56 -1.67 3.93 17.76
C TYR A 56 -0.43 4.84 17.69
N ASN A 57 0.28 4.76 16.57
CA ASN A 57 1.39 5.65 16.25
C ASN A 57 1.25 6.08 14.79
N ALA A 58 1.03 7.37 14.57
CA ALA A 58 0.81 7.94 13.24
C ALA A 58 2.03 7.74 12.33
N GLN A 59 3.25 7.88 12.86
CA GLN A 59 4.47 7.72 12.07
C GLN A 59 4.66 6.26 11.61
N ILE A 60 4.39 5.30 12.50
CA ILE A 60 4.44 3.87 12.16
C ILE A 60 3.34 3.53 11.16
N SER A 61 2.11 4.00 11.39
CA SER A 61 0.97 3.70 10.51
C SER A 61 1.18 4.28 9.10
N TYR A 62 1.62 5.54 9.02
CA TYR A 62 2.03 6.17 7.77
C TYR A 62 3.19 5.41 7.11
N GLY A 63 4.24 5.06 7.86
CA GLY A 63 5.40 4.32 7.37
C GLY A 63 5.02 2.95 6.79
N GLN A 64 4.17 2.19 7.49
CA GLN A 64 3.61 0.92 7.03
C GLN A 64 2.84 1.11 5.72
N SER A 65 2.02 2.16 5.60
CA SER A 65 1.27 2.43 4.37
C SER A 65 2.17 2.75 3.16
N LYS A 66 3.29 3.45 3.38
CA LYS A 66 4.26 3.79 2.33
C LYS A 66 5.19 2.64 1.96
N LEU A 67 5.52 1.78 2.92
CA LEU A 67 6.20 0.51 2.64
C LEU A 67 5.30 -0.41 1.80
N ALA A 68 4.01 -0.49 2.11
CA ALA A 68 3.07 -1.32 1.38
C ALA A 68 2.88 -0.87 -0.09
N GLN A 69 2.96 0.44 -0.36
CA GLN A 69 3.00 0.97 -1.74
C GLN A 69 4.21 0.45 -2.55
N ILE A 70 5.39 0.31 -1.92
CA ILE A 70 6.60 -0.21 -2.56
C ILE A 70 6.44 -1.69 -2.88
N TRP A 71 6.02 -2.49 -1.90
CA TRP A 71 5.78 -3.92 -2.10
C TRP A 71 4.70 -4.18 -3.15
N HIS A 72 3.65 -3.37 -3.18
CA HIS A 72 2.63 -3.48 -4.20
C HIS A 72 3.17 -3.26 -5.62
N ALA A 73 4.02 -2.25 -5.82
CA ALA A 73 4.65 -2.01 -7.12
C ALA A 73 5.57 -3.16 -7.53
N TYR A 74 6.35 -3.71 -6.59
CA TYR A 74 7.23 -4.85 -6.84
C TYR A 74 6.43 -6.10 -7.25
N GLU A 75 5.41 -6.45 -6.47
CA GLU A 75 4.56 -7.61 -6.74
C GLU A 75 3.77 -7.48 -8.05
N LEU A 76 3.32 -6.27 -8.40
CA LEU A 76 2.68 -6.04 -9.69
C LEU A 76 3.62 -6.31 -10.86
N GLN A 77 4.87 -5.84 -10.76
CA GLN A 77 5.90 -6.03 -11.78
C GLN A 77 6.36 -7.49 -11.91
N GLU A 78 6.36 -8.26 -10.82
CA GLU A 78 6.71 -9.67 -10.84
C GLU A 78 5.59 -10.52 -11.48
N ARG A 79 4.32 -10.16 -11.24
CA ARG A 79 3.16 -10.95 -11.68
C ARG A 79 2.65 -10.63 -13.08
N TYR A 80 2.86 -9.42 -13.58
CA TYR A 80 2.24 -8.91 -14.84
C TYR A 80 3.25 -8.18 -15.72
#